data_AF-A0AAE3RP30-F1
#
_entry.id   AF-A0AAE3RP30-F1
#
_cell.length_a   1.000
_cell.length_b   1.000
_cell.length_c   1.000
_cell.angle_alpha   90.00
_cell.angle_beta   90.00
_cell.angle_gamma   90.00
#
_symmetry.space_group_name_H-M   'P 1'
#
loop_
_entity.id
_entity.type
_entity.pdbx_description
1 polymer ?
#
loop_
_entity_poly.entity_id
_entity_poly.type
_entity_poly.pdbx_seq_one_letter_code
_entity_poly.pdbx_strand_id
1 'polypeptide(L)'
;MQFGVGIYLSNVSGYVAGILFSFIMNVRFTFSTSLSLIKFIKFLSVCAICYIFNLVAMKFFLTLMPQHVYTAQFIGMFFYTAIGFILNKFWSMK
;
A
#
# COMPACT_ATOMS: atom_id res chain seq x y z
N MET A 1 -1.12 25.28 0.84
CA MET A 1 0.06 25.28 1.75
C MET A 1 -0.18 26.27 2.88
N GLN A 2 -1.06 25.94 3.83
CA GLN A 2 -1.51 26.90 4.86
C GLN A 2 -0.48 27.09 6.00
N PHE A 3 0.47 26.16 6.13
CA PHE A 3 1.49 26.16 7.19
C PHE A 3 2.91 26.54 6.69
N GLY A 4 3.06 27.04 5.46
CA GLY A 4 4.38 27.43 4.91
C GLY A 4 5.37 26.27 4.73
N VAL A 5 4.96 25.03 4.99
CA VAL A 5 5.76 23.84 4.78
C VAL A 5 5.86 23.58 3.27
N GLY A 6 7.08 23.44 2.76
CA GLY A 6 7.34 23.19 1.35
C GLY A 6 6.62 21.93 0.84
N ILE A 7 6.24 21.92 -0.44
CA ILE A 7 5.38 20.89 -1.06
C ILE A 7 5.94 19.48 -0.81
N TYR A 8 7.26 19.34 -0.92
CA TYR A 8 7.97 18.09 -0.72
C TYR A 8 7.87 17.58 0.72
N LEU A 9 8.10 18.45 1.71
CA LEU A 9 8.02 18.10 3.14
C LEU A 9 6.61 17.70 3.55
N SER A 10 5.59 18.42 3.05
CA SER A 10 4.18 18.07 3.28
C SER A 10 3.80 16.73 2.65
N ASN A 11 4.36 16.41 1.49
CA ASN A 11 4.07 15.14 0.82
C ASN A 11 4.69 13.96 1.57
N VAL A 12 5.97 14.09 1.94
CA VAL A 12 6.68 13.06 2.73
C VAL A 12 5.98 12.81 4.07
N SER A 13 5.61 13.86 4.81
CA SER A 13 4.92 13.69 6.09
C SER A 13 3.54 13.04 5.93
N GLY A 14 2.81 13.36 4.87
CA GLY A 14 1.54 12.70 4.53
C GLY A 14 1.69 11.20 4.27
N TYR A 15 2.69 10.80 3.47
CA TYR A 15 2.98 9.38 3.23
C TYR A 15 3.38 8.64 4.52
N VAL A 16 4.26 9.23 5.33
CA VAL A 16 4.68 8.63 6.60
C VAL A 16 3.50 8.44 7.54
N ALA A 17 2.68 9.48 7.73
CA ALA A 17 1.49 9.40 8.57
C ALA A 17 0.49 8.35 8.06
N GLY A 18 0.26 8.28 6.74
CA GLY A 18 -0.62 7.31 6.11
C GLY A 18 -0.15 5.86 6.30
N ILE A 19 1.14 5.59 6.11
CA ILE A 19 1.73 4.25 6.30
C ILE A 19 1.62 3.83 7.77
N LEU A 20 1.96 4.72 8.71
CA LEU A 20 1.86 4.44 10.15
C LEU A 20 0.42 4.15 10.57
N PHE A 21 -0.53 4.99 10.12
CA PHE A 21 -1.95 4.78 10.40
C PHE A 21 -2.45 3.46 9.83
N SER A 22 -2.08 3.14 8.59
CA SER A 22 -2.43 1.87 7.95
C SER A 22 -1.88 0.67 8.72
N PHE A 23 -0.64 0.73 9.20
CA PHE A 23 -0.06 -0.33 10.03
C PHE A 23 -0.81 -0.50 11.35
N ILE A 24 -1.09 0.59 12.08
CA ILE A 24 -1.80 0.55 13.36
C ILE A 24 -3.20 -0.05 13.18
N MET A 25 -3.92 0.35 12.13
CA MET A 25 -5.22 -0.19 11.78
C MET A 25 -5.14 -1.69 11.47
N ASN A 26 -4.18 -2.11 10.65
CA ASN A 26 -4.01 -3.53 10.33
C ASN A 26 -3.68 -4.37 11.58
N VAL A 27 -2.79 -3.88 12.46
CA VAL A 27 -2.39 -4.60 13.67
C VAL A 27 -3.53 -4.69 14.69
N ARG A 28 -4.21 -3.57 15.00
CA ARG A 28 -5.24 -3.54 16.05
C ARG A 28 -6.60 -4.04 15.57
N PHE A 29 -7.05 -3.55 14.41
CA PHE A 29 -8.41 -3.77 13.93
C PHE A 29 -8.51 -5.03 13.05
N THR A 30 -7.63 -5.20 12.07
CA THR A 30 -7.75 -6.31 11.09
C THR A 30 -7.25 -7.65 11.63
N PHE A 31 -6.11 -7.66 12.33
CA PHE A 31 -5.45 -8.89 12.78
C PHE A 31 -5.36 -9.04 14.30
N SER A 32 -5.75 -8.02 15.06
CA SER A 32 -5.76 -7.97 16.53
C SER A 32 -4.53 -8.62 17.19
N THR A 33 -3.35 -8.27 16.68
CA THR A 33 -2.07 -8.87 17.09
C THR A 33 -1.22 -7.88 17.89
N SER A 34 -0.16 -8.36 18.53
CA SER A 34 0.77 -7.50 19.28
C SER A 34 1.57 -6.59 18.35
N LEU A 35 1.72 -5.32 18.75
CA LEU A 35 2.59 -4.35 18.07
C LEU A 35 4.05 -4.78 18.23
N SER A 36 4.73 -5.03 17.11
CA SER A 36 6.15 -5.35 17.07
C SER A 36 6.80 -4.67 15.87
N LEU A 37 8.00 -4.13 16.07
CA LEU A 37 8.81 -3.52 15.00
C LEU A 37 9.10 -4.50 13.88
N ILE A 38 9.24 -5.79 14.18
CA ILE A 38 9.45 -6.84 13.17
C ILE A 38 8.24 -6.94 12.24
N LYS A 39 7.02 -6.84 12.79
CA LYS A 39 5.78 -6.84 11.99
C LYS A 39 5.64 -5.56 11.16
N PHE A 40 6.15 -4.44 11.65
CA PHE A 40 6.19 -3.19 10.88
C PHE A 40 7.09 -3.32 9.64
N ILE A 41 8.29 -3.89 9.80
CA ILE A 41 9.22 -4.14 8.68
C ILE A 41 8.60 -5.13 7.67
N LYS A 42 7.95 -6.19 8.15
CA LYS A 42 7.21 -7.12 7.29
C LYS A 42 6.07 -6.42 6.54
N PHE A 43 5.29 -5.58 7.22
CA PHE A 43 4.20 -4.81 6.60
C PHE A 43 4.73 -3.89 5.50
N LEU A 44 5.84 -3.18 5.75
CA LEU A 44 6.47 -2.32 4.75
C LEU A 44 6.95 -3.14 3.53
N SER A 45 7.48 -4.33 3.77
CA SER A 45 7.86 -5.27 2.72
C SER A 45 6.66 -5.72 1.89
N VAL A 46 5.51 -5.99 2.55
CA VAL A 46 4.24 -6.30 1.86
C VAL A 46 3.78 -5.12 1.01
N CYS A 47 3.81 -3.89 1.52
CA CYS A 47 3.48 -2.70 0.73
C CYS A 47 4.35 -2.57 -0.53
N ALA A 48 5.66 -2.82 -0.42
CA ALA A 48 6.57 -2.79 -1.57
C ALA A 48 6.22 -3.89 -2.59
N ILE A 49 5.94 -5.12 -2.15
CA ILE A 49 5.54 -6.22 -3.03
C ILE A 49 4.21 -5.89 -3.74
N CYS A 50 3.22 -5.39 -3.00
CA CYS A 50 1.93 -5.00 -3.57
C CYS A 50 2.08 -3.89 -4.60
N TYR A 51 3.00 -2.93 -4.39
CA TYR A 51 3.28 -1.89 -5.36
C TYR A 51 3.87 -2.45 -6.66
N ILE A 52 4.78 -3.44 -6.58
CA ILE A 52 5.29 -4.12 -7.77
C ILE A 52 4.16 -4.81 -8.53
N PHE A 53 3.31 -5.56 -7.83
CA PHE A 53 2.16 -6.23 -8.45
C PHE A 53 1.16 -5.25 -9.08
N ASN A 54 0.90 -4.12 -8.41
CA ASN A 54 0.08 -3.05 -8.94
C ASN A 54 0.61 -2.55 -10.29
N LEU A 55 1.91 -2.23 -10.35
CA LEU A 55 2.57 -1.77 -11.58
C LEU A 55 2.54 -2.82 -12.69
N VAL A 56 2.79 -4.09 -12.37
CA VAL A 56 2.74 -5.20 -13.33
C VAL A 56 1.33 -5.36 -13.89
N ALA A 57 0.31 -5.37 -13.02
CA ALA A 57 -1.09 -5.48 -13.44
C ALA A 57 -1.51 -4.30 -14.34
N MET A 58 -1.15 -3.08 -13.95
CA MET A 58 -1.41 -1.89 -14.76
C MET A 58 -0.74 -1.97 -16.13
N LYS A 59 0.55 -2.33 -16.17
CA LYS A 59 1.31 -2.42 -17.43
C LYS A 59 0.77 -3.51 -18.34
N PHE A 60 0.42 -4.67 -17.78
CA PHE A 60 -0.19 -5.76 -18.52
C PHE A 60 -1.54 -5.33 -19.13
N PHE A 61 -2.39 -4.67 -18.35
CA PHE A 61 -3.69 -4.19 -18.83
C PHE A 61 -3.55 -3.10 -19.91
N LEU A 62 -2.63 -2.16 -19.72
CA LEU A 62 -2.35 -1.11 -20.71
C LEU A 62 -1.78 -1.66 -22.02
N THR A 63 -1.10 -2.82 -21.98
CA THR A 63 -0.63 -3.50 -23.21
C THR A 63 -1.79 -4.07 -24.02
N LEU A 64 -2.86 -4.52 -23.36
CA LEU A 64 -4.07 -5.04 -24.01
C LEU A 64 -5.03 -3.91 -24.44
N MET A 65 -5.18 -2.88 -23.61
CA MET A 65 -6.13 -1.79 -23.81
C MET A 65 -5.51 -0.42 -23.49
N PRO A 66 -4.66 0.13 -24.37
CA PRO A 66 -3.87 1.33 -24.09
C PRO A 66 -4.69 2.60 -23.88
N GLN A 67 -5.92 2.66 -24.39
CA GLN A 67 -6.80 3.83 -24.27
C GLN A 67 -7.50 3.93 -22.90
N HIS A 68 -7.48 2.87 -22.09
CA HIS A 68 -8.25 2.78 -20.84
C HIS A 68 -7.36 2.92 -19.59
N VAL A 69 -6.68 4.07 -19.47
CA VAL A 69 -5.73 4.36 -18.39
C VAL A 69 -6.38 4.34 -17.00
N TYR A 70 -7.59 4.88 -16.87
CA TYR A 70 -8.32 4.89 -15.60
C TYR A 70 -8.74 3.47 -15.17
N THR A 71 -9.18 2.63 -16.12
CA THR A 71 -9.54 1.24 -15.84
C THR A 71 -8.32 0.43 -15.41
N ALA A 72 -7.15 0.68 -16.03
CA ALA A 72 -5.89 0.08 -15.59
C ALA A 72 -5.57 0.39 -14.12
N GLN A 73 -5.78 1.64 -13.68
CA GLN A 73 -5.57 2.02 -12.28
C GLN A 73 -6.50 1.28 -11.33
N PHE A 74 -7.79 1.16 -11.64
CA PHE A 74 -8.73 0.38 -10.82
C PHE A 74 -8.32 -1.08 -10.68
N ILE A 75 -7.87 -1.70 -11.77
CA ILE A 75 -7.38 -3.08 -11.76
C ILE A 75 -6.13 -3.19 -10.90
N GLY A 76 -5.17 -2.28 -11.07
CA GLY A 76 -3.99 -2.21 -10.22
C GLY A 76 -4.37 -2.11 -8.73
N MET A 77 -5.31 -1.22 -8.38
CA MET A 77 -5.77 -1.03 -7.00
C MET A 77 -6.43 -2.29 -6.43
N PHE A 78 -7.20 -3.00 -7.25
CA PHE A 78 -7.80 -4.28 -6.86
C PHE A 78 -6.73 -5.31 -6.50
N PHE A 79 -5.74 -5.52 -7.38
CA PHE A 79 -4.65 -6.46 -7.13
C PHE A 79 -3.79 -6.04 -5.93
N TYR A 80 -3.48 -4.75 -5.80
CA TYR A 80 -2.76 -4.20 -4.65
C TYR A 80 -3.45 -4.57 -3.33
N THR A 81 -4.75 -4.36 -3.26
CA THR A 81 -5.54 -4.59 -2.04
C THR A 81 -5.69 -6.08 -1.74
N ALA A 82 -6.00 -6.90 -2.76
CA ALA A 82 -6.19 -8.34 -2.59
C ALA A 82 -4.89 -9.03 -2.14
N ILE A 83 -3.78 -8.76 -2.83
CA ILE A 83 -2.47 -9.32 -2.50
C ILE A 83 -2.00 -8.80 -1.15
N GLY A 84 -2.23 -7.51 -0.87
CA GLY A 84 -1.89 -6.89 0.42
C GLY A 84 -2.60 -7.55 1.58
N PHE A 85 -3.88 -7.86 1.44
CA PHE A 85 -4.62 -8.59 2.46
C PHE A 85 -4.09 -10.01 2.66
N ILE A 86 -3.85 -10.76 1.57
CA ILE A 86 -3.34 -12.14 1.62
C ILE A 86 -1.97 -12.19 2.30
N LEU A 87 -1.02 -11.36 1.84
CA LEU A 87 0.34 -11.35 2.39
C LEU A 87 0.36 -10.90 3.86
N ASN A 88 -0.44 -9.91 4.22
CA ASN A 88 -0.53 -9.50 5.63
C ASN A 88 -1.12 -10.61 6.50
N LYS A 89 -2.15 -11.31 6.01
CA LYS A 89 -2.81 -12.41 6.72
C LYS A 89 -1.89 -13.62 6.93
N PHE A 90 -1.13 -14.02 5.92
CA PHE A 90 -0.34 -15.26 5.99
C PHE A 90 1.10 -15.06 6.48
N TRP A 91 1.67 -13.86 6.33
CA TRP A 91 3.11 -13.64 6.61
C TRP A 91 3.40 -12.50 7.59
N SER A 92 2.79 -11.32 7.40
CA SER A 92 3.17 -10.15 8.21
C SER A 92 2.64 -10.20 9.64
N MET A 93 1.41 -10.70 9.83
CA MET A 93 0.67 -10.61 11.10
C MET A 93 0.48 -11.95 11.81
N LYS A 94 1.13 -13.01 11.30
CA LYS A 94 1.29 -14.29 12.00
C LYS A 94 2.42 -14.16 13.03
#